data_AF-A0A5C7FR99-F1
#
_entry.id   AF-A0A5C7FR99-F1
#
_cell.length_a   1.000
_cell.length_b   1.000
_cell.length_c   1.000
_cell.angle_alpha   90.00
_cell.angle_beta   90.00
_cell.angle_gamma   90.00
#
_symmetry.space_group_name_H-M   'P 1'
#
loop_
_entity.id
_entity.type
_entity.pdbx_description
1 polymer ?
#
loop_
_entity_poly.entity_id
_entity_poly.type
_entity_poly.pdbx_seq_one_letter_code
_entity_poly.pdbx_strand_id
1 'polypeptide(L)'
;MNYILTTYIHPLENRILLSENRKLFLDNLRTDEEIEELYEIINTSYNNVPEAYSFGDMRFPPEHENKDIITIELTINRFLESLPKSEYVEKFKDKLTQDNSLKNLAQMWVVIRYDADESHSQPSSKLIINTKFLVDEESDTKELNWFDGTHIRFKKFEEAYHYSSFLSHLIVPDQDDDYYGDLIVPYEQDFNQLNHINRELNRNIVFFCLSLPRDNSEHSPPWKYQLSISLNNIIDWANQIEPILNDEYDTIMYIGSLLANVNSKINDDKQKLVSLVGVIELLLTHNPNFNRFNVEDSISKQFKLKTSILLYKNDDSIDLIETKKLLTTIYNQRSNIAHGNFKAIKKYIKSLGKYDDGDEKGFDVLVGKVYEILRVVLKEYIKDPKYIHFLKDN
;
A
#
# COMPACT_ATOMS: atom_id res chain seq x y z
N MET A 1 4.92 -6.01 21.46
CA MET A 1 4.29 -5.34 20.29
C MET A 1 4.60 -6.15 19.06
N ASN A 2 3.60 -6.38 18.22
CA ASN A 2 3.75 -7.09 16.95
C ASN A 2 4.05 -6.08 15.85
N TYR A 3 4.48 -6.55 14.68
CA TYR A 3 4.81 -5.67 13.57
C TYR A 3 4.50 -6.27 12.19
N ILE A 4 4.32 -5.38 11.21
CA ILE A 4 4.10 -5.70 9.79
C ILE A 4 5.18 -5.01 8.97
N LEU A 5 5.79 -5.73 8.02
CA LEU A 5 6.83 -5.15 7.16
C LEU A 5 6.22 -4.12 6.21
N THR A 6 6.89 -2.97 6.08
CA THR A 6 6.60 -2.02 5.00
C THR A 6 7.55 -2.21 3.83
N THR A 7 7.36 -1.44 2.77
CA THR A 7 8.28 -1.32 1.63
C THR A 7 9.47 -0.40 1.89
N TYR A 8 9.56 0.23 3.06
CA TYR A 8 10.59 1.23 3.37
C TYR A 8 11.83 0.65 4.06
N ILE A 9 13.00 1.08 3.59
CA ILE A 9 14.30 0.85 4.22
C ILE A 9 14.88 2.22 4.57
N HIS A 10 14.89 2.54 5.86
CA HIS A 10 15.34 3.83 6.39
C HIS A 10 15.65 3.72 7.89
N PRO A 11 16.80 4.23 8.39
CA PRO A 11 17.08 4.26 9.82
C PRO A 11 16.28 5.39 10.48
N LEU A 12 15.46 5.03 11.45
CA LEU A 12 14.58 5.90 12.24
C LEU A 12 15.13 6.00 13.66
N GLU A 13 15.55 7.20 14.02
CA GLU A 13 15.93 7.52 15.40
C GLU A 13 14.73 7.34 16.34
N ASN A 14 13.60 7.94 15.96
CA ASN A 14 12.38 7.95 16.74
C ASN A 14 11.23 7.28 16.00
N ARG A 15 10.29 6.73 16.77
CA ARG A 15 9.02 6.23 16.25
C ARG A 15 8.22 7.37 15.64
N ILE A 16 7.56 7.11 14.53
CA ILE A 16 6.60 8.04 13.92
C ILE A 16 5.20 7.57 14.28
N LEU A 17 4.43 8.41 14.97
CA LEU A 17 3.06 8.12 15.35
C LEU A 17 2.17 8.10 14.09
N LEU A 18 1.46 7.00 13.86
CA LEU A 18 0.41 6.91 12.83
C LEU A 18 -0.98 7.11 13.44
N SER A 19 -1.24 6.52 14.60
CA SER A 19 -2.49 6.74 15.33
C SER A 19 -2.29 6.48 16.82
N GLU A 20 -2.66 7.45 17.65
CA GLU A 20 -2.61 7.31 19.11
C GLU A 20 -3.74 6.41 19.59
N ASN A 21 -4.97 6.68 19.11
CA ASN A 21 -6.18 5.91 19.39
C ASN A 21 -5.98 4.41 19.11
N ARG A 22 -5.23 4.08 18.05
CA ARG A 22 -4.99 2.69 17.62
C ARG A 22 -3.62 2.15 18.01
N LYS A 23 -2.79 2.95 18.67
CA LYS A 23 -1.41 2.61 19.05
C LYS A 23 -0.59 2.09 17.86
N LEU A 24 -0.70 2.77 16.72
CA LEU A 24 0.02 2.44 15.48
C LEU A 24 1.21 3.37 15.29
N PHE A 25 2.37 2.80 14.94
CA PHE A 25 3.61 3.55 14.76
C PHE A 25 4.42 2.99 13.59
N LEU A 26 5.11 3.84 12.82
CA LEU A 26 6.26 3.41 12.04
C LEU A 26 7.50 3.40 12.93
N ASP A 27 8.29 2.34 12.81
CA ASP A 27 9.50 2.14 13.61
C ASP A 27 10.49 1.25 12.85
N ASN A 28 11.74 1.18 13.30
CA ASN A 28 12.59 0.04 12.91
C ASN A 28 12.40 -1.15 13.85
N LEU A 29 12.96 -2.28 13.47
CA LEU A 29 13.24 -3.39 14.37
C LEU A 29 14.19 -2.91 15.48
N ARG A 30 13.88 -3.23 16.74
CA ARG A 30 14.57 -2.67 17.93
C ARG A 30 15.27 -3.72 18.77
N THR A 31 14.86 -4.98 18.70
CA THR A 31 15.51 -6.07 19.45
C THR A 31 16.34 -6.96 18.53
N ASP A 32 17.38 -7.60 19.07
CA ASP A 32 18.22 -8.51 18.29
C ASP A 32 17.41 -9.69 17.73
N GLU A 33 16.42 -10.17 18.49
CA GLU A 33 15.46 -11.20 18.06
C GLU A 33 14.67 -10.77 16.81
N GLU A 34 14.12 -9.56 16.80
CA GLU A 34 13.37 -9.02 15.65
C GLU A 34 14.28 -8.88 14.42
N ILE A 35 15.50 -8.37 14.63
CA ILE A 35 16.50 -8.17 13.57
C ILE A 35 16.93 -9.52 12.98
N GLU A 36 17.18 -10.52 13.82
CA GLU A 36 17.60 -11.85 13.39
C GLU A 36 16.50 -12.55 12.60
N GLU A 37 15.24 -12.41 13.04
CA GLU A 37 14.07 -12.95 12.34
C GLU A 37 13.97 -12.42 10.89
N LEU A 38 14.09 -11.11 10.68
CA LEU A 38 14.07 -10.56 9.32
C LEU A 38 15.37 -10.88 8.54
N TYR A 39 16.52 -10.90 9.22
CA TYR A 39 17.78 -11.27 8.59
C TYR A 39 17.72 -12.68 8.00
N GLU A 40 17.20 -13.66 8.71
CA GLU A 40 17.08 -15.04 8.21
C GLU A 40 16.19 -15.13 6.96
N ILE A 41 15.11 -14.34 6.91
CA ILE A 41 14.25 -14.22 5.73
C ILE A 41 15.01 -13.62 4.54
N ILE A 42 15.72 -12.51 4.75
CA ILE A 42 16.51 -11.85 3.70
C ILE A 42 17.63 -12.80 3.21
N ASN A 43 18.34 -13.43 4.13
CA ASN A 43 19.47 -14.33 3.87
C ASN A 43 19.03 -15.57 3.08
N THR A 44 17.87 -16.14 3.43
CA THR A 44 17.27 -17.24 2.67
C THR A 44 16.97 -16.80 1.24
N SER A 45 16.29 -15.66 1.07
CA SER A 45 15.92 -15.14 -0.25
C SER A 45 17.15 -14.81 -1.12
N TYR A 46 18.22 -14.31 -0.50
CA TYR A 46 19.48 -14.01 -1.17
C TYR A 46 20.22 -15.26 -1.65
N ASN A 47 20.27 -16.31 -0.82
CA ASN A 47 21.04 -17.52 -1.11
C ASN A 47 20.32 -18.53 -2.01
N ASN A 48 19.00 -18.44 -2.18
CA ASN A 48 18.22 -19.38 -3.01
C ASN A 48 18.23 -19.02 -4.51
N VAL A 49 19.43 -18.88 -5.09
CA VAL A 49 19.67 -18.39 -6.45
C VAL A 49 18.94 -19.16 -7.58
N PRO A 50 18.84 -20.51 -7.58
CA PRO A 50 18.21 -21.25 -8.68
C PRO A 50 16.70 -20.97 -8.87
N GLU A 51 15.99 -20.70 -7.78
CA GLU A 51 14.56 -20.37 -7.82
C GLU A 51 14.33 -18.94 -8.33
N ALA A 52 15.28 -18.02 -8.14
CA ALA A 52 15.16 -16.63 -8.61
C ALA A 52 15.12 -16.56 -10.14
N TYR A 53 15.95 -17.40 -10.79
CA TYR A 53 16.06 -17.47 -12.24
C TYR A 53 14.85 -18.11 -12.92
N SER A 54 14.09 -18.97 -12.23
CA SER A 54 12.91 -19.62 -12.82
C SER A 54 11.72 -18.67 -12.95
N PHE A 55 11.72 -17.57 -12.21
CA PHE A 55 10.62 -16.61 -12.16
C PHE A 55 10.81 -15.35 -13.02
N GLY A 56 11.99 -15.14 -13.59
CA GLY A 56 12.28 -13.96 -14.42
C GLY A 56 12.24 -12.63 -13.65
N ASP A 57 12.36 -12.67 -12.32
CA ASP A 57 12.26 -11.49 -11.45
C ASP A 57 13.62 -10.80 -11.24
N MET A 58 13.61 -9.59 -10.69
CA MET A 58 14.82 -8.81 -10.40
C MET A 58 15.68 -9.51 -9.33
N ARG A 59 16.96 -9.75 -9.66
CA ARG A 59 17.91 -10.39 -8.76
C ARG A 59 18.38 -9.42 -7.68
N PHE A 60 18.61 -9.95 -6.47
CA PHE A 60 19.39 -9.26 -5.44
C PHE A 60 20.72 -8.72 -6.00
N PRO A 61 21.05 -7.45 -5.74
CA PRO A 61 22.40 -6.96 -5.93
C PRO A 61 23.39 -7.78 -5.07
N PRO A 62 24.64 -7.98 -5.52
CA PRO A 62 25.66 -8.63 -4.71
C PRO A 62 25.86 -7.91 -3.37
N GLU A 63 26.26 -8.65 -2.34
CA GLU A 63 26.42 -8.09 -1.00
C GLU A 63 27.59 -7.10 -0.91
N HIS A 64 28.80 -7.54 -1.25
CA HIS A 64 30.05 -6.83 -0.94
C HIS A 64 30.50 -5.82 -1.99
N GLU A 65 31.28 -4.83 -1.57
CA GLU A 65 31.82 -3.77 -2.43
C GLU A 65 32.55 -4.29 -3.68
N ASN A 66 32.03 -3.91 -4.84
CA ASN A 66 32.71 -3.98 -6.12
C ASN A 66 32.44 -2.65 -6.84
N LYS A 67 33.52 -1.91 -7.14
CA LYS A 67 33.43 -0.52 -7.66
C LYS A 67 32.75 -0.41 -9.01
N ASP A 68 32.64 -1.52 -9.74
CA ASP A 68 32.09 -1.56 -11.09
C ASP A 68 30.58 -1.89 -11.13
N ILE A 69 29.97 -2.26 -10.00
CA ILE A 69 28.56 -2.67 -9.92
C ILE A 69 27.84 -2.11 -8.68
N ILE A 70 26.51 -2.12 -8.69
CA ILE A 70 25.70 -1.78 -7.51
C ILE A 70 25.72 -2.96 -6.55
N THR A 71 26.04 -2.71 -5.29
CA THR A 71 26.09 -3.71 -4.22
C THR A 71 25.29 -3.22 -3.01
N ILE A 72 24.86 -4.15 -2.15
CA ILE A 72 24.06 -3.81 -0.96
C ILE A 72 24.88 -2.95 0.00
N GLU A 73 26.12 -3.36 0.29
CA GLU A 73 27.04 -2.63 1.17
C GLU A 73 27.29 -1.19 0.67
N LEU A 74 27.61 -1.04 -0.62
CA LEU A 74 27.83 0.27 -1.24
C LEU A 74 26.57 1.14 -1.15
N THR A 75 25.40 0.54 -1.36
CA THR A 75 24.12 1.24 -1.28
C THR A 75 23.86 1.76 0.12
N ILE A 76 23.98 0.91 1.15
CA ILE A 76 23.77 1.31 2.54
C ILE A 76 24.70 2.47 2.88
N ASN A 77 25.98 2.35 2.55
CA ASN A 77 26.97 3.40 2.83
C ASN A 77 26.62 4.73 2.15
N ARG A 78 26.29 4.71 0.86
CA ARG A 78 25.88 5.91 0.11
C ARG A 78 24.58 6.51 0.62
N PHE A 79 23.61 5.66 0.97
CA PHE A 79 22.34 6.11 1.50
C PHE A 79 22.53 6.82 2.84
N LEU A 80 23.29 6.23 3.77
CA LEU A 80 23.59 6.86 5.05
C LEU A 80 24.38 8.16 4.91
N GLU A 81 25.29 8.24 3.94
CA GLU A 81 26.02 9.47 3.60
C GLU A 81 25.12 10.57 3.01
N SER A 82 24.00 10.18 2.39
CA SER A 82 23.01 11.12 1.86
C SER A 82 22.05 11.68 2.92
N LEU A 83 21.94 11.01 4.08
CA LEU A 83 21.07 11.47 5.17
C LEU A 83 21.67 12.69 5.88
N PRO A 84 20.83 13.57 6.49
CA PRO A 84 21.31 14.65 7.32
C PRO A 84 22.22 14.13 8.44
N LYS A 85 23.40 14.75 8.59
CA LYS A 85 24.34 14.37 9.65
C LYS A 85 23.72 14.59 11.03
N SER A 86 23.53 13.52 11.77
CA SER A 86 23.08 13.53 13.16
C SER A 86 23.91 12.56 14.00
N GLU A 87 23.92 12.76 15.32
CA GLU A 87 24.58 11.84 16.24
C GLU A 87 24.04 10.41 16.10
N TYR A 88 22.74 10.27 15.82
CA TYR A 88 22.11 8.98 15.56
C TYR A 88 22.66 8.32 14.28
N VAL A 89 22.72 9.04 13.15
CA VAL A 89 23.20 8.48 11.88
C VAL A 89 24.69 8.09 11.96
N GLU A 90 25.51 8.91 12.62
CA GLU A 90 26.94 8.60 12.83
C GLU A 90 27.12 7.34 13.70
N LYS A 91 26.42 7.25 14.84
CA LYS A 91 26.45 6.05 15.70
C LYS A 91 25.91 4.81 14.98
N PHE A 92 24.87 4.99 14.17
CA PHE A 92 24.30 3.90 13.38
C PHE A 92 25.33 3.41 12.35
N LYS A 93 25.99 4.32 11.62
CA LYS A 93 27.06 4.00 10.66
C LYS A 93 28.20 3.22 11.32
N ASP A 94 28.68 3.66 12.48
CA ASP A 94 29.76 3.00 13.23
C ASP A 94 29.39 1.56 13.63
N LYS A 95 28.11 1.33 14.00
CA LYS A 95 27.59 0.00 14.34
C LYS A 95 27.53 -0.91 13.11
N LEU A 96 27.05 -0.40 11.97
CA LEU A 96 26.87 -1.18 10.74
C LEU A 96 28.19 -1.66 10.13
N THR A 97 29.29 -0.92 10.30
CA THR A 97 30.63 -1.36 9.83
C THR A 97 31.15 -2.65 10.48
N GLN A 98 30.48 -3.14 11.54
CA GLN A 98 30.85 -4.37 12.25
C GLN A 98 29.96 -5.57 11.87
N ASP A 99 28.79 -5.33 11.25
CA ASP A 99 27.74 -6.30 10.98
C ASP A 99 27.66 -6.68 9.48
N ASN A 100 27.09 -7.85 9.17
CA ASN A 100 26.82 -8.31 7.79
C ASN A 100 25.86 -7.34 7.06
N SER A 101 26.02 -7.12 5.75
CA SER A 101 25.23 -6.11 5.02
C SER A 101 23.74 -6.45 4.89
N LEU A 102 23.38 -7.74 4.88
CA LEU A 102 21.99 -8.19 4.93
C LEU A 102 21.38 -7.94 6.32
N LYS A 103 22.16 -8.11 7.39
CA LYS A 103 21.73 -7.77 8.76
C LYS A 103 21.54 -6.26 8.93
N ASN A 104 22.40 -5.48 8.29
CA ASN A 104 22.29 -4.02 8.21
C ASN A 104 20.97 -3.60 7.50
N LEU A 105 20.60 -4.27 6.40
CA LEU A 105 19.28 -4.05 5.78
C LEU A 105 18.13 -4.35 6.74
N ALA A 106 18.19 -5.46 7.48
CA ALA A 106 17.16 -5.82 8.46
C ALA A 106 17.02 -4.74 9.54
N GLN A 107 18.12 -4.21 10.06
CA GLN A 107 18.12 -3.13 11.05
C GLN A 107 17.51 -1.82 10.52
N MET A 108 17.70 -1.53 9.23
CA MET A 108 17.14 -0.34 8.57
C MET A 108 15.69 -0.52 8.12
N TRP A 109 15.13 -1.73 8.20
CA TRP A 109 13.78 -1.98 7.72
C TRP A 109 12.76 -1.25 8.59
N VAL A 110 11.81 -0.56 7.96
CA VAL A 110 10.74 0.14 8.66
C VAL A 110 9.50 -0.75 8.70
N VAL A 111 8.88 -0.83 9.86
CA VAL A 111 7.72 -1.68 10.14
C VAL A 111 6.59 -0.84 10.74
N ILE A 112 5.35 -1.29 10.53
CA ILE A 112 4.21 -0.79 11.30
C ILE A 112 4.08 -1.62 12.56
N ARG A 113 4.31 -1.00 13.72
CA ARG A 113 4.08 -1.61 15.03
C ARG A 113 2.65 -1.41 15.47
N TYR A 114 2.09 -2.45 16.07
CA TYR A 114 0.75 -2.43 16.66
C TYR A 114 0.72 -3.23 17.97
N ASP A 115 -0.18 -2.81 18.84
CA ASP A 115 -0.41 -3.44 20.14
C ASP A 115 -1.51 -4.51 20.02
N ALA A 116 -1.21 -5.73 20.44
CA ALA A 116 -2.22 -6.77 20.57
C ALA A 116 -2.13 -7.30 22.00
N ASP A 117 -3.15 -7.02 22.82
CA ASP A 117 -3.19 -7.41 24.22
C ASP A 117 -2.92 -8.92 24.38
N GLU A 118 -1.89 -9.25 25.16
CA GLU A 118 -1.29 -10.57 25.29
C GLU A 118 -2.02 -11.46 26.32
N SER A 119 -3.33 -11.71 26.16
CA SER A 119 -4.03 -12.55 27.13
C SER A 119 -3.93 -14.06 26.88
N HIS A 120 -3.66 -14.54 25.66
CA HIS A 120 -3.54 -15.98 25.37
C HIS A 120 -2.47 -16.29 24.31
N SER A 121 -1.64 -17.30 24.62
CA SER A 121 -0.59 -17.95 23.80
C SER A 121 0.34 -17.04 23.01
N GLN A 122 1.61 -16.99 23.42
CA GLN A 122 2.67 -16.34 22.65
C GLN A 122 3.15 -17.31 21.55
N PRO A 123 2.85 -17.07 20.26
CA PRO A 123 3.70 -17.63 19.21
C PRO A 123 5.13 -17.11 19.39
N SER A 124 6.11 -17.94 19.00
CA SER A 124 7.55 -17.66 19.08
C SER A 124 7.98 -16.45 18.24
N SER A 125 7.19 -16.06 17.24
CA SER A 125 7.45 -14.93 16.34
C SER A 125 6.60 -13.70 16.66
N LYS A 126 7.24 -12.51 16.62
CA LYS A 126 6.59 -11.19 16.70
C LYS A 126 6.18 -10.64 15.34
N LEU A 127 6.73 -11.19 14.25
CA LEU A 127 6.35 -10.89 12.88
C LEU A 127 5.07 -11.64 12.53
N ILE A 128 3.97 -10.92 12.31
CA ILE A 128 2.76 -11.54 11.76
C ILE A 128 2.82 -11.44 10.24
N ILE A 129 3.27 -12.56 9.70
CA ILE A 129 3.19 -12.96 8.30
C ILE A 129 1.70 -13.23 8.03
N ASN A 130 1.18 -12.90 6.83
CA ASN A 130 -0.25 -13.02 6.46
C ASN A 130 -0.74 -14.48 6.37
N THR A 131 -0.17 -15.36 7.16
CA THR A 131 -0.39 -16.78 7.12
C THR A 131 -1.42 -17.15 8.17
N LYS A 132 -2.46 -17.82 7.69
CA LYS A 132 -3.46 -18.53 8.50
C LYS A 132 -2.87 -19.66 9.36
N PHE A 133 -1.55 -19.66 9.60
CA PHE A 133 -0.78 -20.73 10.20
C PHE A 133 0.37 -20.13 11.00
N LEU A 134 0.25 -20.16 12.32
CA LEU A 134 1.42 -20.14 13.20
C LEU A 134 1.74 -21.60 13.52
N VAL A 135 2.95 -22.04 13.20
CA VAL A 135 3.45 -23.34 13.63
C VAL A 135 3.93 -23.15 15.06
N ASP A 136 3.25 -23.78 16.01
CA ASP A 136 3.75 -23.87 17.38
C ASP A 136 4.88 -24.91 17.40
N GLU A 137 6.11 -24.47 17.71
CA GLU A 137 7.27 -25.37 17.81
C GLU A 137 7.35 -26.06 19.18
N GLU A 138 6.56 -25.64 20.17
CA GLU A 138 6.60 -26.20 21.53
C GLU A 138 5.62 -27.36 21.76
N SER A 139 4.70 -27.63 20.83
CA SER A 139 3.77 -28.75 20.93
C SER A 139 4.24 -29.98 20.14
N ASP A 140 4.37 -31.13 20.83
CA ASP A 140 4.61 -32.46 20.22
C ASP A 140 3.54 -32.84 19.16
N THR A 141 2.42 -32.13 19.15
CA THR A 141 1.43 -32.12 18.09
C THR A 141 1.66 -30.88 17.22
N LYS A 142 1.95 -31.04 15.92
CA LYS A 142 1.87 -29.93 14.95
C LYS A 142 0.43 -29.47 14.85
N GLU A 143 -0.02 -28.65 15.80
CA GLU A 143 -1.39 -28.14 15.82
C GLU A 143 -1.49 -27.03 14.78
N LEU A 144 -2.27 -27.34 13.75
CA LEU A 144 -2.66 -26.40 12.72
C LEU A 144 -3.62 -25.39 13.39
N ASN A 145 -3.08 -24.31 13.94
CA ASN A 145 -3.90 -23.24 14.51
C ASN A 145 -4.57 -22.46 13.39
N TRP A 146 -5.77 -22.91 13.01
CA TRP A 146 -6.69 -22.13 12.19
C TRP A 146 -7.15 -20.93 13.02
N PHE A 147 -6.54 -19.77 12.80
CA PHE A 147 -7.14 -18.53 13.25
C PHE A 147 -8.38 -18.29 12.38
N ASP A 148 -9.56 -18.56 12.93
CA ASP A 148 -10.87 -18.34 12.32
C ASP A 148 -11.24 -16.84 12.15
N GLY A 149 -10.24 -15.95 12.03
CA GLY A 149 -10.42 -14.50 12.00
C GLY A 149 -10.88 -13.89 13.33
N THR A 150 -11.14 -14.70 14.37
CA THR A 150 -11.63 -14.17 15.65
C THR A 150 -10.51 -13.77 16.61
N HIS A 151 -9.29 -14.27 16.38
CA HIS A 151 -8.13 -14.03 17.25
C HIS A 151 -7.70 -12.58 17.28
N ILE A 152 -7.45 -12.05 18.48
CA ILE A 152 -7.18 -10.62 18.71
C ILE A 152 -5.96 -10.13 17.93
N ARG A 153 -4.89 -10.94 17.85
CA ARG A 153 -3.69 -10.58 17.09
C ARG A 153 -3.97 -10.44 15.59
N PHE A 154 -4.81 -11.30 15.03
CA PHE A 154 -5.18 -11.24 13.61
C PHE A 154 -6.08 -10.02 13.34
N LYS A 155 -7.05 -9.74 14.22
CA LYS A 155 -7.86 -8.52 14.11
C LYS A 155 -7.02 -7.25 14.17
N LYS A 156 -6.01 -7.21 15.04
CA LYS A 156 -5.10 -6.07 15.17
C LYS A 156 -4.15 -5.93 13.98
N PHE A 157 -3.72 -7.05 13.41
CA PHE A 157 -3.03 -7.08 12.13
C PHE A 157 -3.92 -6.51 11.02
N GLU A 158 -5.16 -6.98 10.87
CA GLU A 158 -6.09 -6.50 9.85
C GLU A 158 -6.39 -5.00 10.04
N GLU A 159 -6.55 -4.53 11.27
CA GLU A 159 -6.72 -3.11 11.59
C GLU A 159 -5.52 -2.28 11.09
N ALA A 160 -4.28 -2.70 11.42
CA ALA A 160 -3.07 -2.02 10.95
C ALA A 160 -2.90 -2.10 9.42
N TYR A 161 -3.23 -3.24 8.81
CA TYR A 161 -3.13 -3.45 7.37
C TYR A 161 -4.16 -2.63 6.59
N HIS A 162 -5.41 -2.59 7.04
CA HIS A 162 -6.46 -1.78 6.40
C HIS A 162 -6.20 -0.28 6.61
N TYR A 163 -5.78 0.14 7.81
CA TYR A 163 -5.37 1.51 8.07
C TYR A 163 -4.24 1.95 7.13
N SER A 164 -3.18 1.15 7.03
CA SER A 164 -2.03 1.46 6.16
C SER A 164 -2.39 1.44 4.69
N SER A 165 -3.32 0.58 4.27
CA SER A 165 -3.84 0.55 2.90
C SER A 165 -4.62 1.81 2.56
N PHE A 166 -5.45 2.29 3.50
CA PHE A 166 -6.14 3.58 3.37
C PHE A 166 -5.15 4.75 3.30
N LEU A 167 -4.18 4.80 4.22
CA LEU A 167 -3.14 5.83 4.26
C LEU A 167 -2.31 5.87 2.98
N SER A 168 -1.98 4.71 2.40
CA SER A 168 -1.20 4.59 1.15
C SER A 168 -1.79 5.40 0.00
N HIS A 169 -3.13 5.53 -0.06
CA HIS A 169 -3.81 6.28 -1.12
C HIS A 169 -3.78 7.80 -0.90
N LEU A 170 -3.52 8.26 0.31
CA LEU A 170 -3.46 9.69 0.66
C LEU A 170 -2.06 10.26 0.51
N ILE A 171 -1.04 9.44 0.79
CA ILE A 171 0.36 9.88 0.86
C ILE A 171 1.07 9.96 -0.49
N VAL A 172 0.44 9.45 -1.55
CA VAL A 172 0.92 9.55 -2.93
C VAL A 172 1.15 11.02 -3.29
N PRO A 173 2.33 11.38 -3.83
CA PRO A 173 2.56 12.72 -4.36
C PRO A 173 1.53 13.08 -5.44
N ASP A 174 1.03 14.32 -5.45
CA ASP A 174 0.00 14.73 -6.42
C ASP A 174 0.48 14.69 -7.88
N GLN A 175 1.81 14.72 -8.09
CA GLN A 175 2.47 14.64 -9.40
C GLN A 175 2.71 13.21 -9.89
N ASP A 176 2.34 12.20 -9.12
CA ASP A 176 2.46 10.80 -9.55
C ASP A 176 1.22 10.39 -10.36
N ASP A 177 1.35 10.54 -11.67
CA ASP A 177 0.36 10.18 -12.69
C ASP A 177 0.28 8.65 -12.92
N ASP A 178 1.26 7.88 -12.44
CA ASP A 178 1.38 6.43 -12.63
C ASP A 178 0.92 5.63 -11.40
N TYR A 179 0.08 6.21 -10.54
CA TYR A 179 -0.41 5.52 -9.35
C TYR A 179 -1.54 4.52 -9.66
N TYR A 180 -1.27 3.23 -9.44
CA TYR A 180 -2.20 2.12 -9.66
C TYR A 180 -2.60 1.35 -8.40
N GLY A 181 -2.76 2.06 -7.27
CA GLY A 181 -3.25 1.45 -6.02
C GLY A 181 -2.18 0.81 -5.14
N ASP A 182 -0.91 1.14 -5.41
CA ASP A 182 0.23 0.68 -4.63
C ASP A 182 0.08 0.93 -3.12
N LEU A 183 0.58 0.00 -2.32
CA LEU A 183 0.49 -0.01 -0.86
C LEU A 183 1.88 0.02 -0.22
N ILE A 184 2.01 0.67 0.93
CA ILE A 184 3.24 0.63 1.73
C ILE A 184 3.43 -0.69 2.48
N VAL A 185 2.37 -1.47 2.64
CA VAL A 185 2.41 -2.84 3.18
C VAL A 185 2.06 -3.80 2.04
N PRO A 186 3.01 -4.61 1.55
CA PRO A 186 2.71 -5.60 0.52
C PRO A 186 1.85 -6.73 1.10
N TYR A 187 0.90 -7.23 0.30
CA TYR A 187 -0.06 -8.24 0.75
C TYR A 187 0.52 -9.66 0.84
N GLU A 188 1.40 -10.02 -0.09
CA GLU A 188 2.11 -11.31 -0.10
C GLU A 188 3.32 -11.27 0.82
N GLN A 189 3.04 -11.19 2.11
CA GLN A 189 3.96 -11.64 3.14
C GLN A 189 3.66 -13.11 3.38
N ASP A 190 3.83 -13.99 2.37
CA ASP A 190 3.77 -15.44 2.56
C ASP A 190 5.19 -15.95 2.81
N PHE A 191 5.68 -15.69 4.02
CA PHE A 191 6.99 -16.12 4.49
C PHE A 191 6.93 -17.52 5.14
N ASN A 192 5.78 -18.20 5.12
CA ASN A 192 5.66 -19.58 5.59
C ASN A 192 6.45 -20.58 4.74
N GLN A 193 7.03 -20.09 3.67
CA GLN A 193 8.09 -20.73 2.95
C GLN A 193 9.42 -20.09 3.35
N LEU A 194 9.87 -20.31 4.60
CA LEU A 194 11.26 -20.04 5.04
C LEU A 194 12.33 -20.68 4.14
N ASN A 195 11.93 -21.49 3.16
CA ASN A 195 12.78 -22.12 2.16
C ASN A 195 12.58 -21.57 0.73
N HIS A 196 11.73 -20.56 0.50
CA HIS A 196 11.47 -20.00 -0.83
C HIS A 196 11.68 -18.49 -0.89
N ILE A 197 11.89 -17.99 -2.11
CA ILE A 197 12.12 -16.57 -2.38
C ILE A 197 10.87 -15.73 -2.11
N ASN A 198 11.03 -14.64 -1.35
CA ASN A 198 10.01 -13.60 -1.25
C ASN A 198 10.25 -12.49 -2.30
N ARG A 199 9.40 -12.46 -3.34
CA ARG A 199 9.56 -11.53 -4.48
C ARG A 199 9.40 -10.07 -4.10
N GLU A 200 8.43 -9.75 -3.25
CA GLU A 200 8.19 -8.37 -2.82
C GLU A 200 9.35 -7.83 -1.98
N LEU A 201 9.89 -8.66 -1.08
CA LEU A 201 11.10 -8.33 -0.33
C LEU A 201 12.29 -8.06 -1.25
N ASN A 202 12.50 -8.91 -2.26
CA ASN A 202 13.59 -8.74 -3.23
C ASN A 202 13.42 -7.44 -4.01
N ARG A 203 12.20 -7.18 -4.47
CA ARG A 203 11.83 -5.96 -5.19
C ARG A 203 12.11 -4.71 -4.33
N ASN A 204 11.75 -4.72 -3.05
CA ASN A 204 12.02 -3.62 -2.13
C ASN A 204 13.52 -3.33 -2.01
N ILE A 205 14.34 -4.38 -1.85
CA ILE A 205 15.79 -4.26 -1.72
C ILE A 205 16.42 -3.76 -3.02
N VAL A 206 15.98 -4.27 -4.18
CA VAL A 206 16.43 -3.80 -5.49
C VAL A 206 16.07 -2.33 -5.68
N PHE A 207 14.83 -1.93 -5.41
CA PHE A 207 14.44 -0.53 -5.54
C PHE A 207 15.16 0.39 -4.56
N PHE A 208 15.45 -0.06 -3.34
CA PHE A 208 16.34 0.63 -2.40
C PHE A 208 17.75 0.82 -2.99
N CYS A 209 18.31 -0.20 -3.63
CA CYS A 209 19.61 -0.10 -4.28
C CYS A 209 19.61 0.80 -5.53
N LEU A 210 18.46 0.92 -6.19
CA LEU A 210 18.27 1.80 -7.34
C LEU A 210 17.89 3.24 -6.95
N SER A 211 17.41 3.48 -5.72
CA SER A 211 16.87 4.77 -5.24
C SER A 211 17.89 5.73 -4.66
N LEU A 212 19.16 5.33 -4.61
CA LEU A 212 20.24 6.25 -4.32
C LEU A 212 20.15 7.48 -5.23
N PRO A 213 20.49 8.68 -4.73
CA PRO A 213 20.51 9.88 -5.56
C PRO A 213 21.48 9.66 -6.71
N ARG A 214 20.94 9.29 -7.86
CA ARG A 214 21.62 9.48 -9.13
C ARG A 214 21.51 10.97 -9.37
N ASP A 215 22.59 11.59 -9.86
CA ASP A 215 22.56 12.97 -10.35
C ASP A 215 21.53 13.19 -11.50
N ASN A 216 20.77 12.16 -11.88
CA ASN A 216 19.66 12.19 -12.81
C ASN A 216 18.32 12.11 -12.07
N SER A 217 17.61 13.24 -12.03
CA SER A 217 16.25 13.40 -11.50
C SER A 217 15.16 12.74 -12.36
N GLU A 218 15.49 12.16 -13.52
CA GLU A 218 14.49 11.68 -14.48
C GLU A 218 13.86 10.33 -14.08
N HIS A 219 14.48 9.56 -13.17
CA HIS A 219 14.02 8.21 -12.79
C HIS A 219 14.16 7.94 -11.28
N SER A 220 13.57 8.80 -10.45
CA SER A 220 13.42 8.54 -9.02
C SER A 220 12.55 7.30 -8.78
N PRO A 221 12.95 6.33 -7.94
CA PRO A 221 12.09 5.20 -7.63
C PRO A 221 10.75 5.61 -7.00
N PRO A 222 9.70 4.80 -7.19
CA PRO A 222 8.36 5.10 -6.70
C PRO A 222 8.34 5.50 -5.21
N TRP A 223 7.47 6.43 -4.85
CA TRP A 223 7.31 6.96 -3.48
C TRP A 223 7.17 5.86 -2.42
N LYS A 224 6.56 4.71 -2.78
CA LYS A 224 6.39 3.55 -1.90
C LYS A 224 7.70 2.95 -1.41
N TYR A 225 8.83 3.17 -2.11
CA TYR A 225 10.14 2.65 -1.69
C TYR A 225 11.03 3.71 -1.03
N GLN A 226 10.55 4.96 -0.93
CA GLN A 226 11.34 6.08 -0.43
C GLN A 226 10.61 6.79 0.71
N LEU A 227 10.96 6.43 1.95
CA LEU A 227 10.33 7.03 3.11
C LEU A 227 10.53 8.55 3.15
N SER A 228 11.70 9.06 2.75
CA SER A 228 12.00 10.49 2.75
C SER A 228 11.04 11.31 1.88
N ILE A 229 10.57 10.77 0.76
CA ILE A 229 9.58 11.42 -0.11
C ILE A 229 8.19 11.43 0.58
N SER A 230 7.84 10.31 1.20
CA SER A 230 6.50 10.07 1.73
C SER A 230 6.31 10.55 3.17
N LEU A 231 7.39 10.83 3.91
CA LEU A 231 7.37 11.04 5.36
C LEU A 231 6.47 12.19 5.79
N ASN A 232 6.61 13.36 5.16
CA ASN A 232 5.78 14.52 5.50
C ASN A 232 4.30 14.23 5.23
N ASN A 233 3.98 13.65 4.07
CA ASN A 233 2.62 13.26 3.75
C ASN A 233 2.07 12.22 4.73
N ILE A 234 2.87 11.24 5.16
CA ILE A 234 2.49 10.25 6.18
C ILE A 234 2.10 10.96 7.47
N ILE A 235 2.94 11.87 7.97
CA ILE A 235 2.69 12.60 9.21
C ILE A 235 1.44 13.49 9.06
N ASP A 236 1.33 14.24 7.97
CA ASP A 236 0.24 15.17 7.73
C ASP A 236 -1.12 14.46 7.62
N TRP A 237 -1.18 13.33 6.91
CA TRP A 237 -2.41 12.57 6.76
C TRP A 237 -2.76 11.75 7.99
N ALA A 238 -1.77 11.18 8.70
CA ALA A 238 -2.01 10.55 9.99
C ALA A 238 -2.64 11.54 10.99
N ASN A 239 -2.10 12.75 11.09
CA ASN A 239 -2.62 13.81 11.94
C ASN A 239 -4.02 14.30 11.54
N GLN A 240 -4.38 14.24 10.25
CA GLN A 240 -5.72 14.60 9.77
C GLN A 240 -6.75 13.48 9.98
N ILE A 241 -6.33 12.21 9.91
CA ILE A 241 -7.20 11.06 10.16
C ILE A 241 -7.52 10.94 11.65
N GLU A 242 -6.53 11.16 12.52
CA GLU A 242 -6.64 10.90 13.96
C GLU A 242 -7.87 11.52 14.65
N PRO A 243 -8.23 12.81 14.40
CA PRO A 243 -9.37 13.46 15.04
C PRO A 243 -10.73 12.86 14.64
N ILE A 244 -10.84 12.27 13.46
CA ILE A 244 -12.11 11.73 12.93
C ILE A 244 -12.18 10.20 13.04
N LEU A 245 -11.06 9.55 13.34
CA LEU A 245 -10.91 8.10 13.24
C LEU A 245 -11.89 7.33 14.11
N ASN A 246 -12.29 7.85 15.26
CA ASN A 246 -13.25 7.17 16.14
C ASN A 246 -14.68 7.22 15.60
N ASP A 247 -15.10 8.36 15.04
CA ASP A 247 -16.45 8.55 14.50
C ASP A 247 -16.60 7.85 13.14
N GLU A 248 -15.53 7.85 12.33
CA GLU A 248 -15.52 7.31 10.97
C GLU A 248 -14.80 5.94 10.87
N TYR A 249 -14.54 5.28 12.00
CA TYR A 249 -13.70 4.07 12.09
C TYR A 249 -14.14 3.00 11.09
N ASP A 250 -15.41 2.59 11.15
CA ASP A 250 -15.93 1.50 10.34
C ASP A 250 -15.82 1.82 8.85
N THR A 251 -16.07 3.07 8.46
CA THR A 251 -15.95 3.53 7.07
C THR A 251 -14.49 3.50 6.61
N ILE A 252 -13.56 4.06 7.38
CA ILE A 252 -12.13 4.09 7.05
C ILE A 252 -11.56 2.68 6.95
N MET A 253 -11.87 1.80 7.91
CA MET A 253 -11.42 0.41 7.89
C MET A 253 -12.03 -0.38 6.73
N TYR A 254 -13.31 -0.18 6.45
CA TYR A 254 -13.98 -0.85 5.34
C TYR A 254 -13.39 -0.44 3.99
N ILE A 255 -13.16 0.86 3.79
CA ILE A 255 -12.50 1.37 2.58
C ILE A 255 -11.07 0.84 2.50
N GLY A 256 -10.30 0.91 3.59
CA GLY A 256 -8.95 0.35 3.65
C GLY A 256 -8.90 -1.12 3.26
N SER A 257 -9.87 -1.93 3.72
CA SER A 257 -10.01 -3.33 3.33
C SER A 257 -10.34 -3.52 1.85
N LEU A 258 -11.26 -2.73 1.30
CA LEU A 258 -11.57 -2.76 -0.13
C LEU A 258 -10.33 -2.43 -0.98
N LEU A 259 -9.59 -1.38 -0.62
CA LEU A 259 -8.39 -0.95 -1.34
C LEU A 259 -7.28 -2.00 -1.26
N ALA A 260 -7.08 -2.57 -0.07
CA ALA A 260 -6.17 -3.69 0.12
C ALA A 260 -6.50 -4.86 -0.80
N ASN A 261 -7.77 -5.28 -0.84
CA ASN A 261 -8.24 -6.39 -1.66
C ASN A 261 -8.14 -6.10 -3.17
N VAL A 262 -8.44 -4.86 -3.60
CA VAL A 262 -8.32 -4.46 -5.00
C VAL A 262 -6.88 -4.58 -5.47
N ASN A 263 -5.92 -4.12 -4.67
CA ASN A 263 -4.51 -4.18 -5.03
C ASN A 263 -3.98 -5.63 -5.04
N SER A 264 -4.42 -6.46 -4.10
CA SER A 264 -3.74 -7.73 -3.85
C SER A 264 -4.45 -9.00 -4.29
N LYS A 265 -5.77 -8.98 -4.47
CA LYS A 265 -6.56 -10.17 -4.81
C LYS A 265 -7.21 -10.10 -6.19
N ILE A 266 -7.31 -8.90 -6.77
CA ILE A 266 -8.03 -8.67 -8.02
C ILE A 266 -7.02 -8.39 -9.14
N ASN A 267 -6.84 -9.35 -10.05
CA ASN A 267 -5.98 -9.18 -11.23
C ASN A 267 -6.72 -8.63 -12.46
N ASP A 268 -8.04 -8.74 -12.54
CA ASP A 268 -8.83 -8.23 -13.67
C ASP A 268 -9.23 -6.77 -13.47
N ASP A 269 -8.80 -5.89 -14.38
CA ASP A 269 -9.05 -4.45 -14.30
C ASP A 269 -10.53 -4.07 -14.33
N LYS A 270 -11.41 -4.91 -14.89
CA LYS A 270 -12.85 -4.64 -14.88
C LYS A 270 -13.40 -4.80 -13.47
N GLN A 271 -12.96 -5.82 -12.74
CA GLN A 271 -13.31 -5.99 -11.33
C GLN A 271 -12.70 -4.88 -10.47
N LYS A 272 -11.45 -4.45 -10.74
CA LYS A 272 -10.85 -3.29 -10.05
C LYS A 272 -11.70 -2.05 -10.25
N LEU A 273 -12.10 -1.75 -11.49
CA LEU A 273 -12.97 -0.62 -11.82
C LEU A 273 -14.27 -0.64 -11.03
N VAL A 274 -14.96 -1.80 -10.97
CA VAL A 274 -16.22 -1.93 -10.22
C VAL A 274 -16.01 -1.65 -8.73
N SER A 275 -14.98 -2.25 -8.13
CA SER A 275 -14.69 -2.08 -6.70
C SER A 275 -14.32 -0.65 -6.34
N LEU A 276 -13.46 0.00 -7.12
CA LEU A 276 -13.01 1.38 -6.87
C LEU A 276 -14.14 2.40 -7.06
N VAL A 277 -14.96 2.24 -8.11
CA VAL A 277 -16.17 3.07 -8.27
C VAL A 277 -17.14 2.83 -7.11
N GLY A 278 -17.23 1.59 -6.61
CA GLY A 278 -18.02 1.25 -5.42
C GLY A 278 -17.59 2.01 -4.16
N VAL A 279 -16.29 2.26 -3.97
CA VAL A 279 -15.78 3.10 -2.86
C VAL A 279 -16.26 4.55 -3.00
N ILE A 280 -16.19 5.12 -4.21
CA ILE A 280 -16.67 6.48 -4.47
C ILE A 280 -18.19 6.56 -4.28
N GLU A 281 -18.93 5.55 -4.75
CA GLU A 281 -20.38 5.44 -4.54
C GLU A 281 -20.72 5.36 -3.04
N LEU A 282 -19.98 4.58 -2.25
CA LEU A 282 -20.17 4.46 -0.80
C LEU A 282 -20.07 5.83 -0.11
N LEU A 283 -19.13 6.67 -0.51
CA LEU A 283 -18.91 7.98 0.09
C LEU A 283 -19.90 9.04 -0.41
N LEU A 284 -20.28 9.02 -1.68
CA LEU A 284 -20.99 10.14 -2.30
C LEU A 284 -22.44 9.87 -2.64
N THR A 285 -22.88 8.61 -2.74
CA THR A 285 -24.24 8.29 -3.18
C THR A 285 -25.10 7.81 -2.02
N HIS A 286 -26.32 8.32 -1.94
CA HIS A 286 -27.27 7.86 -0.93
C HIS A 286 -27.80 6.46 -1.27
N ASN A 287 -28.06 5.64 -0.26
CA ASN A 287 -28.73 4.35 -0.43
C ASN A 287 -30.11 4.55 -1.08
N PRO A 288 -30.32 4.13 -2.33
CA PRO A 288 -31.58 4.36 -3.01
C PRO A 288 -32.72 3.65 -2.26
N ASN A 289 -33.88 4.29 -2.16
CA ASN A 289 -35.08 3.59 -1.72
C ASN A 289 -35.41 2.51 -2.76
N PHE A 290 -35.20 1.24 -2.42
CA PHE A 290 -35.37 0.08 -3.31
C PHE A 290 -36.78 -0.03 -3.93
N ASN A 291 -37.76 0.68 -3.38
CA ASN A 291 -39.12 0.75 -3.90
C ASN A 291 -39.30 1.76 -5.06
N ARG A 292 -38.26 2.51 -5.45
CA ARG A 292 -38.33 3.47 -6.56
C ARG A 292 -37.88 2.82 -7.88
N PHE A 293 -38.61 3.07 -8.96
CA PHE A 293 -38.12 2.79 -10.31
C PHE A 293 -36.94 3.74 -10.64
N ASN A 294 -35.95 3.26 -11.40
CA ASN A 294 -34.76 4.00 -11.86
C ASN A 294 -33.69 4.34 -10.78
N VAL A 295 -33.50 3.42 -9.83
CA VAL A 295 -32.43 3.50 -8.82
C VAL A 295 -31.06 3.80 -9.43
N GLU A 296 -30.67 3.05 -10.48
CA GLU A 296 -29.33 3.16 -11.04
C GLU A 296 -29.07 4.47 -11.79
N ASP A 297 -30.08 5.00 -12.49
CA ASP A 297 -29.99 6.33 -13.10
C ASP A 297 -29.81 7.43 -12.04
N SER A 298 -30.45 7.27 -10.88
CA SER A 298 -30.29 8.19 -9.75
C SER A 298 -28.87 8.14 -9.19
N ILE A 299 -28.34 6.93 -8.94
CA ILE A 299 -26.96 6.75 -8.45
C ILE A 299 -25.97 7.33 -9.47
N SER A 300 -26.15 7.03 -10.77
CA SER A 300 -25.29 7.56 -11.83
C SER A 300 -25.26 9.09 -11.81
N LYS A 301 -26.42 9.74 -11.69
CA LYS A 301 -26.51 11.21 -11.64
C LYS A 301 -25.82 11.77 -10.39
N GLN A 302 -26.03 11.16 -9.23
CA GLN A 302 -25.37 11.58 -7.98
C GLN A 302 -23.85 11.40 -8.07
N PHE A 303 -23.38 10.23 -8.51
CA PHE A 303 -21.96 9.95 -8.72
C PHE A 303 -21.32 11.02 -9.59
N LYS A 304 -21.88 11.28 -10.79
CA LYS A 304 -21.31 12.26 -11.73
C LYS A 304 -21.31 13.66 -11.15
N LEU A 305 -22.42 14.11 -10.56
CA LEU A 305 -22.55 15.47 -10.04
C LEU A 305 -21.60 15.71 -8.86
N LYS A 306 -21.69 14.87 -7.83
CA LYS A 306 -20.96 15.05 -6.56
C LYS A 306 -19.47 14.87 -6.75
N THR A 307 -19.07 13.89 -7.56
CA THR A 307 -17.65 13.73 -7.92
C THR A 307 -17.13 14.95 -8.69
N SER A 308 -17.89 15.51 -9.64
CA SER A 308 -17.47 16.73 -10.35
C SER A 308 -17.29 17.92 -9.41
N ILE A 309 -18.16 18.07 -8.41
CA ILE A 309 -18.06 19.13 -7.40
C ILE A 309 -16.76 19.01 -6.60
N LEU A 310 -16.42 17.79 -6.15
CA LEU A 310 -15.20 17.57 -5.38
C LEU A 310 -13.93 17.76 -6.21
N LEU A 311 -13.94 17.31 -7.47
CA LEU A 311 -12.82 17.54 -8.38
C LEU A 311 -12.60 19.04 -8.60
N TYR A 312 -13.67 19.81 -8.87
CA TYR A 312 -13.57 21.26 -9.08
C TYR A 312 -13.19 22.02 -7.81
N LYS A 313 -13.62 21.55 -6.64
CA LYS A 313 -13.21 22.12 -5.35
C LYS A 313 -11.72 21.91 -5.09
N ASN A 314 -11.17 20.78 -5.52
CA ASN A 314 -9.74 20.46 -5.38
C ASN A 314 -8.88 21.22 -6.39
N ASP A 315 -9.36 21.40 -7.62
CA ASP A 315 -8.71 22.17 -8.67
C ASP A 315 -9.76 22.89 -9.52
N ASP A 316 -9.82 24.21 -9.43
CA ASP A 316 -10.80 25.04 -10.14
C ASP A 316 -10.45 25.26 -11.62
N SER A 317 -9.27 24.80 -12.05
CA SER A 317 -8.81 24.90 -13.43
C SER A 317 -9.29 23.75 -14.34
N ILE A 318 -9.91 22.71 -13.77
CA ILE A 318 -10.36 21.54 -14.54
C ILE A 318 -11.46 21.87 -15.56
N ASP A 319 -11.40 21.22 -16.73
CA ASP A 319 -12.49 21.30 -17.71
C ASP A 319 -13.67 20.43 -17.28
N LEU A 320 -14.70 21.07 -16.71
CA LEU A 320 -15.94 20.41 -16.27
C LEU A 320 -16.67 19.63 -17.37
N ILE A 321 -16.54 20.02 -18.64
CA ILE A 321 -17.16 19.32 -19.77
C ILE A 321 -16.43 17.99 -20.00
N GLU A 322 -15.09 18.00 -19.98
CA GLU A 322 -14.28 16.80 -20.12
C GLU A 322 -14.43 15.89 -18.90
N THR A 323 -14.37 16.43 -17.68
CA THR A 323 -14.63 15.70 -16.44
C THR A 323 -15.98 14.98 -16.48
N LYS A 324 -17.04 15.66 -16.93
CA LYS A 324 -18.37 15.05 -17.04
C LYS A 324 -18.40 13.89 -18.06
N LYS A 325 -17.69 14.01 -19.19
CA LYS A 325 -17.57 12.93 -20.19
C LYS A 325 -16.80 11.73 -19.62
N LEU A 326 -15.71 11.99 -18.90
CA LEU A 326 -14.91 10.96 -18.23
C LEU A 326 -15.74 10.21 -17.19
N LEU A 327 -16.38 10.92 -16.25
CA LEU A 327 -17.23 10.31 -15.22
C LEU A 327 -18.41 9.53 -15.80
N THR A 328 -18.98 10.01 -16.92
CA THR A 328 -20.01 9.25 -17.66
C THR A 328 -19.45 7.96 -18.23
N THR A 329 -18.24 7.99 -18.79
CA THR A 329 -17.57 6.80 -19.33
C THR A 329 -17.28 5.78 -18.24
N ILE A 330 -16.66 6.22 -17.13
CA ILE A 330 -16.36 5.40 -15.95
C ILE A 330 -17.63 4.70 -15.45
N TYR A 331 -18.69 5.46 -15.21
CA TYR A 331 -19.93 4.90 -14.65
C TYR A 331 -20.61 3.92 -15.61
N ASN A 332 -20.66 4.26 -16.90
CA ASN A 332 -21.23 3.38 -17.92
C ASN A 332 -20.47 2.06 -18.02
N GLN A 333 -19.14 2.08 -17.93
CA GLN A 333 -18.36 0.84 -17.96
C GLN A 333 -18.57 0.02 -16.69
N ARG A 334 -18.56 0.63 -15.50
CA ARG A 334 -18.91 -0.04 -14.25
C ARG A 334 -20.29 -0.70 -14.33
N SER A 335 -21.30 0.00 -14.83
CA SER A 335 -22.67 -0.53 -15.01
C SER A 335 -22.69 -1.67 -16.03
N ASN A 336 -22.03 -1.52 -17.19
CA ASN A 336 -21.94 -2.59 -18.18
C ASN A 336 -21.29 -3.86 -17.62
N ILE A 337 -20.28 -3.73 -16.76
CA ILE A 337 -19.62 -4.88 -16.12
C ILE A 337 -20.58 -5.54 -15.13
N ALA A 338 -21.21 -4.76 -14.24
CA ALA A 338 -22.13 -5.26 -13.24
C ALA A 338 -23.35 -6.00 -13.84
N HIS A 339 -23.84 -5.55 -15.00
CA HIS A 339 -24.99 -6.16 -15.70
C HIS A 339 -24.60 -7.16 -16.80
N GLY A 340 -23.32 -7.46 -16.98
CA GLY A 340 -22.86 -8.41 -18.00
C GLY A 340 -23.07 -7.95 -19.45
N ASN A 341 -23.12 -6.65 -19.72
CA ASN A 341 -23.25 -6.08 -21.07
C ASN A 341 -21.92 -6.09 -21.83
N PHE A 342 -21.38 -7.29 -22.10
CA PHE A 342 -20.08 -7.47 -22.74
C PHE A 342 -20.00 -6.93 -24.17
N LYS A 343 -21.15 -6.72 -24.85
CA LYS A 343 -21.19 -6.09 -26.18
C LYS A 343 -20.76 -4.63 -26.11
N ALA A 344 -21.26 -3.88 -25.13
CA ALA A 344 -20.88 -2.49 -24.92
C ALA A 344 -19.41 -2.37 -24.47
N ILE A 345 -18.96 -3.27 -23.58
CA ILE A 345 -17.55 -3.34 -23.13
C ILE A 345 -16.61 -3.56 -24.32
N LYS A 346 -16.90 -4.54 -25.19
CA LYS A 346 -16.09 -4.79 -26.40
C LYS A 346 -16.06 -3.59 -27.35
N LYS A 347 -17.16 -2.85 -27.46
CA LYS A 347 -17.20 -1.62 -28.27
C LYS A 347 -16.30 -0.53 -27.68
N TYR A 348 -16.29 -0.39 -26.36
CA TYR A 348 -15.44 0.57 -25.66
C TYR A 348 -13.96 0.25 -25.82
N ILE A 349 -13.53 -0.99 -25.57
CA ILE A 349 -12.12 -1.41 -25.74
C ILE A 349 -11.62 -1.09 -27.16
N LYS A 350 -12.42 -1.44 -28.18
CA LYS A 350 -12.08 -1.11 -29.58
C LYS A 350 -11.93 0.38 -29.86
N SER A 351 -12.55 1.25 -29.07
CA SER A 351 -12.46 2.71 -29.22
C SER A 351 -11.24 3.33 -28.56
N LEU A 352 -10.57 2.60 -27.65
CA LEU A 352 -9.39 3.11 -26.94
C LEU A 352 -8.13 3.15 -27.82
N GLY A 353 -8.14 2.45 -28.95
CA GLY A 353 -7.00 2.38 -29.85
C GLY A 353 -5.89 1.50 -29.29
N LYS A 354 -4.65 1.84 -29.64
CA LYS A 354 -3.45 1.07 -29.27
C LYS A 354 -2.42 1.98 -28.60
N TYR A 355 -1.59 1.40 -27.76
CA TYR A 355 -0.33 1.98 -27.30
C TYR A 355 0.67 2.07 -28.47
N ASP A 356 1.74 2.85 -28.27
CA ASP A 356 2.75 3.10 -29.31
C ASP A 356 3.55 1.84 -29.69
N ASP A 357 3.60 0.86 -28.78
CA ASP A 357 4.15 -0.47 -28.98
C ASP A 357 3.22 -1.43 -29.74
N GLY A 358 1.98 -1.01 -30.03
CA GLY A 358 0.99 -1.75 -30.80
C GLY A 358 -0.01 -2.58 -29.98
N ASP A 359 0.11 -2.58 -28.66
CA ASP A 359 -0.81 -3.28 -27.75
C ASP A 359 -2.14 -2.52 -27.61
N GLU A 360 -3.26 -3.25 -27.46
CA GLU A 360 -4.56 -2.61 -27.30
C GLU A 360 -4.66 -1.91 -25.94
N LYS A 361 -5.07 -0.63 -25.93
CA LYS A 361 -5.33 0.08 -24.69
C LYS A 361 -6.46 -0.60 -23.92
N GLY A 362 -6.23 -0.87 -22.65
CA GLY A 362 -7.09 -1.68 -21.82
C GLY A 362 -7.96 -0.86 -20.86
N PHE A 363 -8.49 -1.56 -19.86
CA PHE A 363 -9.22 -0.94 -18.75
C PHE A 363 -8.30 -0.27 -17.73
N ASP A 364 -7.01 -0.61 -17.75
CA ASP A 364 -5.92 -0.01 -16.98
C ASP A 364 -5.96 1.52 -17.01
N VAL A 365 -6.16 2.13 -18.19
CA VAL A 365 -6.26 3.60 -18.32
C VAL A 365 -7.42 4.16 -17.49
N LEU A 366 -8.59 3.51 -17.52
CA LEU A 366 -9.71 3.94 -16.69
C LEU A 366 -9.45 3.71 -15.21
N VAL A 367 -8.83 2.59 -14.85
CA VAL A 367 -8.51 2.26 -13.46
C VAL A 367 -7.58 3.32 -12.86
N GLY A 368 -6.53 3.73 -13.57
CA GLY A 368 -5.65 4.84 -13.15
C GLY A 368 -6.44 6.13 -12.90
N LYS A 369 -7.32 6.52 -13.84
CA LYS A 369 -8.20 7.68 -13.65
C LYS A 369 -9.17 7.55 -12.48
N VAL A 370 -9.66 6.35 -12.17
CA VAL A 370 -10.50 6.15 -10.99
C VAL A 370 -9.68 6.29 -9.71
N TYR A 371 -8.43 5.83 -9.67
CA TYR A 371 -7.55 6.07 -8.53
C TYR A 371 -7.31 7.57 -8.30
N GLU A 372 -6.98 8.34 -9.34
CA GLU A 372 -6.83 9.80 -9.25
C GLU A 372 -8.06 10.47 -8.61
N ILE A 373 -9.25 10.15 -9.12
CA ILE A 373 -10.52 10.66 -8.60
C ILE A 373 -10.74 10.23 -7.16
N LEU A 374 -10.53 8.94 -6.87
CA LEU A 374 -10.70 8.39 -5.54
C LEU A 374 -9.81 9.10 -4.52
N ARG A 375 -8.54 9.38 -4.83
CA ARG A 375 -7.64 10.14 -3.94
C ARG A 375 -8.25 11.48 -3.57
N VAL A 376 -8.77 12.24 -4.54
CA VAL A 376 -9.41 13.54 -4.27
C VAL A 376 -10.61 13.37 -3.34
N VAL A 377 -11.46 12.38 -3.59
CA VAL A 377 -12.63 12.09 -2.75
C VAL A 377 -12.23 11.71 -1.32
N LEU A 378 -11.21 10.86 -1.16
CA LEU A 378 -10.70 10.47 0.16
C LEU A 378 -10.07 11.65 0.90
N LYS A 379 -9.26 12.48 0.23
CA LYS A 379 -8.65 13.68 0.81
C LYS A 379 -9.72 14.64 1.34
N GLU A 380 -10.78 14.90 0.56
CA GLU A 380 -11.88 15.76 1.00
C GLU A 380 -12.72 15.13 2.12
N TYR A 381 -12.92 13.80 2.09
CA TYR A 381 -13.58 13.08 3.18
C TYR A 381 -12.85 13.17 4.51
N ILE A 382 -11.52 13.08 4.50
CA ILE A 382 -10.73 13.25 5.72
C ILE A 382 -10.75 14.71 6.21
N LYS A 383 -10.66 15.69 5.30
CA LYS A 383 -10.66 17.11 5.66
C LYS A 383 -11.99 17.60 6.21
N ASP A 384 -13.12 17.15 5.63
CA ASP A 384 -14.45 17.58 6.04
C ASP A 384 -15.49 16.44 5.86
N PRO A 385 -15.54 15.48 6.81
CA PRO A 385 -16.50 14.38 6.75
C PRO A 385 -17.95 14.87 6.74
N LYS A 386 -18.24 15.96 7.45
CA LYS A 386 -19.59 16.54 7.54
C LYS A 386 -20.05 17.06 6.19
N TYR A 387 -19.16 17.70 5.43
CA TYR A 387 -19.47 18.12 4.06
C TYR A 387 -19.71 16.93 3.14
N ILE A 388 -18.91 15.87 3.24
CA ILE A 388 -19.15 14.65 2.45
C ILE A 388 -20.48 13.99 2.79
N HIS A 389 -20.83 13.87 4.08
CA HIS A 389 -22.14 13.36 4.50
C HIS A 389 -23.29 14.25 4.01
N PHE A 390 -23.14 15.58 4.11
CA PHE A 390 -24.11 16.51 3.54
C PHE A 390 -24.28 16.33 2.03
N LEU A 391 -23.17 16.21 1.29
CA LEU A 391 -23.19 15.92 -0.14
C LEU A 391 -23.83 14.57 -0.41
N LYS A 392 -23.59 13.54 0.41
CA LYS A 392 -24.17 12.21 0.24
C LYS A 392 -25.68 12.24 0.38
N ASP A 393 -26.20 12.97 1.37
CA ASP A 393 -27.62 13.02 1.71
C ASP A 393 -28.48 13.89 0.78
N ASN A 394 -27.86 14.82 0.03
CA ASN A 394 -28.54 15.74 -0.90
C ASN A 394 -28.19 15.46 -2.37
#